data_AF-A0A9D5HDB4-F1
#
_entry.id   AF-A0A9D5HDB4-F1
#
_cell.length_a   1.000
_cell.length_b   1.000
_cell.length_c   1.000
_cell.angle_alpha   90.00
_cell.angle_beta   90.00
_cell.angle_gamma   90.00
#
_symmetry.space_group_name_H-M   'P 1'
#
loop_
_entity.id
_entity.type
_entity.pdbx_description
1 polymer ?
#
loop_
_entity_poly.entity_id
_entity_poly.type
_entity_poly.pdbx_seq_one_letter_code
_entity_poly.pdbx_strand_id
1 'polypeptide(L)'
;MEFVEGSVAGERVVKGKVFPLTLVPPGKSNTCHDLVEMVRREKEKLSEALAEHGAILLRGFQVDSIEDFEKVVEAFGWEEFAYEGAADRNKVASRTHTASEAPLHMFIPFHHEMALIKKVAPKLFFYCLVASPEGGETSIVRSDVIVEEMEKKRHPFSIPEGSDRERSKLVRAAMATEREKEREAELESAMYTNCLLLGLDPAVLGFPAGAGGGPSPRAGFFRHSNPKMGEQLLYFLLSTLRGPEQSAKDFEKVWPIFDSGQSRDFRKIVQGIINKLESQGALPRSNSRVSSLATCCGPSLDGRRQWSRRRRM
;
A
#
# COMPACT_ATOMS: atom_id res chain seq x y z
N MET A 1 -31.20 -18.13 -28.07
CA MET A 1 -30.19 -18.65 -27.13
C MET A 1 -29.88 -17.54 -26.16
N GLU A 2 -30.30 -17.64 -24.89
CA GLU A 2 -30.11 -16.57 -23.89
C GLU A 2 -28.93 -16.91 -22.98
N PHE A 3 -28.37 -15.93 -22.26
CA PHE A 3 -27.38 -16.22 -21.23
C PHE A 3 -27.96 -17.16 -20.18
N VAL A 4 -27.14 -18.05 -19.64
CA VAL A 4 -27.50 -18.87 -18.49
C VAL A 4 -26.75 -18.33 -17.27
N GLU A 5 -27.43 -18.20 -16.14
CA GLU A 5 -26.75 -17.85 -14.89
C GLU A 5 -25.82 -18.98 -14.46
N GLY A 6 -24.55 -18.64 -14.24
CA GLY A 6 -23.53 -19.53 -13.71
C GLY A 6 -23.17 -19.17 -12.27
N SER A 7 -22.17 -19.87 -11.73
CA SER A 7 -21.60 -19.60 -10.43
C SER A 7 -20.07 -19.61 -10.51
N VAL A 8 -19.41 -18.84 -9.66
CA VAL A 8 -17.96 -18.79 -9.53
C VAL A 8 -17.53 -18.91 -8.06
N ALA A 9 -16.42 -19.60 -7.85
CA ALA A 9 -15.76 -19.63 -6.54
C ALA A 9 -15.45 -18.21 -6.07
N GLY A 10 -15.87 -17.88 -4.85
CA GLY A 10 -15.65 -16.56 -4.25
C GLY A 10 -16.79 -15.56 -4.46
N GLU A 11 -17.84 -15.89 -5.21
CA GLU A 11 -19.03 -15.03 -5.28
C GLU A 11 -19.66 -14.80 -3.89
N ARG A 12 -20.38 -13.68 -3.77
CA ARG A 12 -21.03 -13.25 -2.53
C ARG A 12 -22.46 -12.81 -2.82
N VAL A 13 -23.33 -12.86 -1.82
CA VAL A 13 -24.64 -12.19 -1.89
C VAL A 13 -24.52 -10.83 -1.20
N VAL A 14 -24.74 -9.77 -1.97
CA VAL A 14 -24.69 -8.39 -1.52
C VAL A 14 -26.07 -7.77 -1.74
N LYS A 15 -26.72 -7.29 -0.67
CA LYS A 15 -28.07 -6.70 -0.71
C LYS A 15 -29.09 -7.61 -1.43
N GLY A 16 -29.00 -8.92 -1.21
CA GLY A 16 -29.90 -9.92 -1.80
C GLY A 16 -29.60 -10.31 -3.24
N LYS A 17 -28.50 -9.82 -3.83
CA LYS A 17 -28.09 -10.10 -5.21
C LYS A 17 -26.69 -10.71 -5.26
N VAL A 18 -26.45 -11.64 -6.18
CA VAL A 18 -25.12 -12.25 -6.35
C VAL A 18 -24.12 -11.23 -6.90
N PHE A 19 -22.88 -11.27 -6.41
CA PHE A 19 -21.80 -10.39 -6.83
C PHE A 19 -20.50 -11.18 -7.02
N PRO A 20 -19.91 -11.16 -8.23
CA PRO A 20 -20.47 -10.65 -9.49
C PRO A 20 -21.61 -11.57 -10.02
N LEU A 21 -22.43 -11.07 -10.94
CA LEU A 21 -23.34 -11.93 -11.73
C LEU A 21 -22.52 -12.69 -12.77
N THR A 22 -22.53 -14.02 -12.72
CA THR A 22 -21.82 -14.86 -13.70
C THR A 22 -22.80 -15.31 -14.78
N LEU A 23 -22.47 -15.04 -16.06
CA LEU A 23 -23.25 -15.48 -17.21
C LEU A 23 -22.40 -16.40 -18.09
N VAL A 24 -22.98 -17.54 -18.49
CA VAL A 24 -22.33 -18.60 -19.26
C VAL A 24 -23.10 -18.89 -20.57
N PRO A 25 -22.46 -19.49 -21.59
CA PRO A 25 -23.13 -19.83 -22.84
C PRO A 25 -24.24 -20.88 -22.64
N PRO A 26 -25.33 -20.81 -23.42
CA PRO A 26 -26.42 -21.78 -23.38
C PRO A 26 -26.05 -23.06 -24.14
N GLY A 27 -25.12 -23.85 -23.60
CA GLY A 27 -24.84 -25.28 -23.87
C GLY A 27 -24.55 -25.78 -25.30
N LYS A 28 -25.06 -25.13 -26.35
CA LYS A 28 -24.99 -25.59 -27.76
C LYS A 28 -23.98 -24.82 -28.60
N SER A 29 -23.63 -23.60 -28.20
CA SER A 29 -22.67 -22.76 -28.91
C SER A 29 -22.08 -21.73 -27.95
N ASN A 30 -20.76 -21.49 -28.03
CA ASN A 30 -20.02 -20.59 -27.14
C ASN A 30 -18.96 -19.77 -27.88
N THR A 31 -19.12 -19.57 -29.19
CA THR A 31 -18.13 -18.85 -30.00
C THR A 31 -18.12 -17.35 -29.67
N CYS A 32 -17.05 -16.63 -30.02
CA CYS A 32 -17.05 -15.17 -29.97
C CYS A 32 -18.22 -14.55 -30.75
N HIS A 33 -18.57 -15.13 -31.90
CA HIS A 33 -19.69 -14.64 -32.71
C HIS A 33 -21.02 -14.76 -31.96
N ASP A 34 -21.28 -15.90 -31.30
CA ASP A 34 -22.48 -16.09 -30.50
C ASP A 34 -22.53 -15.08 -29.34
N LEU A 35 -21.41 -14.87 -28.65
CA LEU A 35 -21.33 -13.90 -27.56
C LEU A 35 -21.68 -12.49 -28.04
N VAL A 36 -21.11 -12.07 -29.17
CA VAL A 36 -21.38 -10.76 -29.77
C VAL A 36 -22.87 -10.59 -30.09
N GLU A 37 -23.49 -11.58 -30.73
CA GLU A 37 -24.92 -11.55 -31.04
C GLU A 37 -25.80 -11.57 -29.79
N MET A 38 -25.41 -12.30 -28.76
CA MET A 38 -26.09 -12.32 -27.46
C MET A 38 -26.02 -10.96 -26.76
N VAL A 39 -24.83 -10.34 -26.71
CA VAL A 39 -24.64 -9.00 -26.13
C VAL A 39 -25.49 -7.97 -26.87
N ARG A 40 -25.51 -7.99 -28.21
CA ARG A 40 -26.34 -7.08 -29.02
C ARG A 40 -27.83 -7.22 -28.71
N ARG A 41 -28.31 -8.46 -28.61
CA ARG A 41 -29.73 -8.74 -28.38
C ARG A 41 -30.19 -8.43 -26.95
N GLU A 42 -29.30 -8.60 -25.97
CA GLU A 42 -29.64 -8.50 -24.54
C GLU A 42 -29.02 -7.26 -23.88
N LYS A 43 -28.67 -6.25 -24.67
CA LYS A 43 -27.96 -5.04 -24.22
C LYS A 43 -28.65 -4.33 -23.06
N GLU A 44 -29.98 -4.17 -23.12
CA GLU A 44 -30.77 -3.55 -22.08
C GLU A 44 -30.76 -4.39 -20.80
N LYS A 45 -31.01 -5.72 -20.92
CA LYS A 45 -30.97 -6.66 -19.79
C LYS A 45 -29.59 -6.66 -19.11
N LEU A 46 -28.51 -6.65 -19.88
CA LEU A 46 -27.14 -6.59 -19.37
C LEU A 46 -26.87 -5.25 -18.66
N SER A 47 -27.43 -4.15 -19.16
CA SER A 47 -27.29 -2.83 -18.53
C SER A 47 -28.02 -2.75 -17.19
N GLU A 48 -29.23 -3.31 -17.12
CA GLU A 48 -30.01 -3.43 -15.88
C GLU A 48 -29.32 -4.35 -14.87
N ALA A 49 -28.87 -5.52 -15.31
CA ALA A 49 -28.13 -6.46 -14.48
C ALA A 49 -26.82 -5.84 -13.95
N LEU A 50 -26.09 -5.06 -14.78
CA LEU A 50 -24.88 -4.39 -14.34
C LEU A 50 -25.18 -3.32 -13.27
N ALA A 51 -26.28 -2.58 -13.41
CA ALA A 51 -26.69 -1.59 -12.42
C ALA A 51 -27.08 -2.23 -11.07
N GLU A 52 -27.71 -3.40 -11.10
CA GLU A 52 -28.17 -4.10 -9.89
C GLU A 52 -27.03 -4.86 -9.19
N HIS A 53 -26.29 -5.67 -9.94
CA HIS A 53 -25.23 -6.51 -9.41
C HIS A 53 -23.93 -5.75 -9.20
N GLY A 54 -23.66 -4.71 -10.00
CA GLY A 54 -22.44 -3.88 -9.94
C GLY A 54 -21.26 -4.44 -10.74
N ALA A 55 -21.27 -5.73 -11.07
CA ALA A 55 -20.30 -6.37 -11.96
C ALA A 55 -20.92 -7.61 -12.61
N ILE A 56 -20.56 -7.86 -13.87
CA ILE A 56 -20.94 -9.06 -14.63
C ILE A 56 -19.66 -9.78 -15.10
N LEU A 57 -19.63 -11.09 -14.91
CA LEU A 57 -18.59 -11.98 -15.43
C LEU A 57 -19.17 -12.83 -16.57
N LEU A 58 -18.68 -12.60 -17.78
CA LEU A 58 -18.99 -13.45 -18.94
C LEU A 58 -17.95 -14.58 -19.00
N ARG A 59 -18.36 -15.83 -18.81
CA ARG A 59 -17.45 -16.98 -18.69
C ARG A 59 -17.84 -18.14 -19.60
N GLY A 60 -16.82 -18.82 -20.16
CA GLY A 60 -17.01 -20.02 -20.97
C GLY A 60 -17.21 -19.76 -22.47
N PHE A 61 -17.03 -18.51 -22.91
CA PHE A 61 -17.03 -18.12 -24.31
C PHE A 61 -15.62 -18.19 -24.91
N GLN A 62 -15.51 -18.56 -26.18
CA GLN A 62 -14.27 -18.62 -26.95
C GLN A 62 -13.92 -17.22 -27.46
N VAL A 63 -13.23 -16.45 -26.61
CA VAL A 63 -12.67 -15.14 -26.92
C VAL A 63 -11.16 -15.29 -26.77
N ASP A 64 -10.49 -15.66 -27.85
CA ASP A 64 -9.11 -16.16 -27.82
C ASP A 64 -8.07 -15.13 -28.30
N SER A 65 -8.54 -13.92 -28.64
CA SER A 65 -7.70 -12.86 -29.20
C SER A 65 -8.15 -11.48 -28.73
N ILE A 66 -7.26 -10.49 -28.90
CA ILE A 66 -7.57 -9.09 -28.60
C ILE A 66 -8.64 -8.58 -29.57
N GLU A 67 -8.60 -9.00 -30.83
CA GLU A 67 -9.58 -8.66 -31.85
C GLU A 67 -10.97 -9.19 -31.51
N ASP A 68 -11.08 -10.40 -30.95
CA ASP A 68 -12.34 -10.94 -30.48
C ASP A 68 -12.87 -10.18 -29.26
N PHE A 69 -11.98 -9.82 -28.34
CA PHE A 69 -12.36 -8.98 -27.20
C PHE A 69 -12.87 -7.61 -27.66
N GLU A 70 -12.25 -6.95 -28.64
CA GLU A 70 -12.73 -5.67 -29.18
C GLU A 70 -14.13 -5.80 -29.80
N LYS A 71 -14.40 -6.87 -30.56
CA LYS A 71 -15.76 -7.12 -31.11
C LYS A 71 -16.81 -7.24 -30.01
N VAL A 72 -16.47 -7.90 -28.90
CA VAL A 72 -17.36 -8.04 -27.74
C VAL A 72 -17.60 -6.68 -27.08
N VAL A 73 -16.55 -5.89 -26.83
CA VAL A 73 -16.66 -4.53 -26.26
C VAL A 73 -17.50 -3.63 -27.16
N GLU A 74 -17.29 -3.68 -28.48
CA GLU A 74 -18.07 -2.93 -29.47
C GLU A 74 -19.55 -3.34 -29.48
N ALA A 75 -19.86 -4.62 -29.25
CA ALA A 75 -21.23 -5.13 -29.21
C ALA A 75 -22.08 -4.45 -28.11
N PHE A 76 -21.47 -4.04 -27.00
CA PHE A 76 -22.16 -3.25 -25.97
C PHE A 76 -22.57 -1.85 -26.46
N GLY A 77 -21.91 -1.32 -27.49
CA GLY A 77 -22.21 -0.01 -28.07
C GLY A 77 -22.16 1.13 -27.05
N TRP A 78 -21.24 1.05 -26.09
CA TRP A 78 -20.92 2.15 -25.18
C TRP A 78 -19.82 3.02 -25.76
N GLU A 79 -19.86 4.31 -25.44
CA GLU A 79 -18.83 5.26 -25.87
C GLU A 79 -17.48 4.92 -25.21
N GLU A 80 -16.41 5.03 -26.00
CA GLU A 80 -15.07 4.88 -25.48
C GLU A 80 -14.74 6.04 -24.54
N PHE A 81 -14.14 5.70 -23.40
CA PHE A 81 -13.57 6.66 -22.49
C PHE A 81 -12.06 6.73 -22.71
N ALA A 82 -11.55 7.86 -23.19
CA ALA A 82 -10.13 8.07 -23.35
C ALA A 82 -9.41 8.01 -21.99
N TYR A 83 -8.37 7.18 -21.90
CA TYR A 83 -7.59 7.05 -20.67
C TYR A 83 -6.83 8.35 -20.35
N GLU A 84 -7.13 8.94 -19.19
CA GLU A 84 -6.48 10.17 -18.68
C GLU A 84 -5.80 9.90 -17.32
N GLY A 85 -5.55 8.62 -17.00
CA GLY A 85 -4.93 8.23 -15.74
C GLY A 85 -3.42 8.50 -15.70
N ALA A 86 -2.85 8.47 -14.50
CA ALA A 86 -1.44 8.77 -14.26
C ALA A 86 -0.52 7.53 -14.34
N ALA A 87 -1.08 6.33 -14.49
CA ALA A 87 -0.30 5.11 -14.60
C ALA A 87 0.02 4.82 -16.07
N ASP A 88 1.24 4.35 -16.33
CA ASP A 88 1.62 3.93 -17.68
C ASP A 88 0.78 2.73 -18.13
N ARG A 89 0.36 2.76 -19.40
CA ARG A 89 -0.49 1.76 -20.04
C ARG A 89 -0.03 1.56 -21.47
N ASN A 90 0.22 0.33 -21.87
CA ASN A 90 0.53 0.02 -23.25
C ASN A 90 -0.77 -0.18 -24.04
N LYS A 91 -0.95 0.60 -25.11
CA LYS A 91 -2.08 0.43 -26.03
C LYS A 91 -1.84 -0.79 -26.90
N VAL A 92 -2.71 -1.80 -26.81
CA VAL A 92 -2.58 -3.07 -27.54
C VAL A 92 -3.55 -3.18 -28.70
N ALA A 93 -4.64 -2.40 -28.69
CA ALA A 93 -5.58 -2.28 -29.81
C ALA A 93 -6.32 -0.93 -29.75
N SER A 94 -7.36 -0.73 -30.56
CA SER A 94 -8.07 0.56 -30.70
C SER A 94 -8.56 1.12 -29.37
N ARG A 95 -9.27 0.29 -28.57
CA ARG A 95 -9.86 0.65 -27.28
C ARG A 95 -9.22 -0.08 -26.10
N THR A 96 -8.25 -0.94 -26.37
CA THR A 96 -7.71 -1.88 -25.39
C THR A 96 -6.28 -1.52 -24.99
N HIS A 97 -6.03 -1.53 -23.68
CA HIS A 97 -4.73 -1.25 -23.07
C HIS A 97 -4.38 -2.35 -22.06
N THR A 98 -3.10 -2.49 -21.72
CA THR A 98 -2.66 -3.35 -20.61
C THR A 98 -3.26 -2.91 -19.28
N ALA A 99 -3.48 -3.85 -18.35
CA ALA A 99 -4.16 -3.56 -17.09
C ALA A 99 -3.26 -2.88 -16.03
N SER A 100 -1.95 -3.13 -16.07
CA SER A 100 -0.97 -2.52 -15.18
C SER A 100 0.44 -2.86 -15.68
N GLU A 101 1.38 -1.93 -15.53
CA GLU A 101 2.82 -2.18 -15.70
C GLU A 101 3.53 -2.32 -14.35
N ALA A 102 2.78 -2.41 -13.25
CA ALA A 102 3.34 -2.61 -11.91
C ALA A 102 4.05 -3.97 -11.81
N PRO A 103 5.12 -4.08 -10.99
CA PRO A 103 5.78 -5.36 -10.77
C PRO A 103 4.83 -6.44 -10.25
N LEU A 104 4.98 -7.69 -10.72
CA LEU A 104 4.09 -8.81 -10.40
C LEU A 104 3.94 -9.13 -8.91
N HIS A 105 4.93 -8.76 -8.09
CA HIS A 105 4.92 -8.99 -6.64
C HIS A 105 4.20 -7.89 -5.85
N MET A 106 3.75 -6.83 -6.52
CA MET A 106 3.11 -5.68 -5.87
C MET A 106 1.59 -5.89 -5.80
N PHE A 107 1.03 -5.65 -4.62
CA PHE A 107 -0.41 -5.61 -4.44
C PHE A 107 -0.97 -4.24 -4.86
N ILE A 108 -1.93 -4.24 -5.77
CA ILE A 108 -2.64 -3.01 -6.17
C ILE A 108 -3.80 -2.80 -5.18
N PRO A 109 -3.81 -1.69 -4.41
CA PRO A 109 -4.86 -1.44 -3.42
C PRO A 109 -6.22 -1.19 -4.08
N PHE A 110 -7.30 -1.43 -3.35
CA PHE A 110 -8.65 -1.08 -3.83
C PHE A 110 -8.77 0.41 -4.14
N HIS A 111 -9.29 0.72 -5.31
CA HIS A 111 -9.55 2.07 -5.78
C HIS A 111 -10.68 2.07 -6.82
N HIS A 112 -11.24 3.25 -7.08
CA HIS A 112 -12.06 3.47 -8.28
C HIS A 112 -11.15 3.90 -9.43
N GLU A 113 -11.42 3.41 -10.63
CA GLU A 113 -10.66 3.76 -11.84
C GLU A 113 -10.69 5.30 -12.02
N MET A 114 -9.50 5.89 -12.13
CA MET A 114 -9.31 7.34 -12.28
C MET A 114 -10.07 8.20 -11.24
N ALA A 115 -10.18 7.77 -9.98
CA ALA A 115 -10.90 8.49 -8.92
C ALA A 115 -10.49 9.96 -8.67
N LEU A 116 -9.32 10.39 -9.18
CA LEU A 116 -8.76 11.73 -8.98
C LEU A 116 -8.99 12.68 -10.17
N ILE A 117 -9.58 12.22 -11.27
CA ILE A 117 -9.88 13.06 -12.43
C ILE A 117 -11.34 13.54 -12.39
N LYS A 118 -11.64 14.67 -13.03
CA LYS A 118 -12.99 15.28 -13.00
C LYS A 118 -14.02 14.47 -13.79
N LYS A 119 -13.59 13.83 -14.89
CA LYS A 119 -14.46 13.06 -15.78
C LYS A 119 -14.39 11.59 -15.36
N VAL A 120 -15.48 11.02 -14.86
CA VAL A 120 -15.46 9.65 -14.35
C VAL A 120 -15.77 8.66 -15.47
N ALA A 121 -14.95 7.63 -15.62
CA ALA A 121 -15.27 6.49 -16.48
C ALA A 121 -16.37 5.66 -15.81
N PRO A 122 -17.57 5.55 -16.41
CA PRO A 122 -18.71 4.95 -15.72
C PRO A 122 -18.66 3.41 -15.68
N LYS A 123 -17.82 2.79 -16.53
CA LYS A 123 -17.74 1.34 -16.74
C LYS A 123 -16.32 0.98 -17.16
N LEU A 124 -15.92 -0.23 -16.84
CA LEU A 124 -14.62 -0.80 -17.18
C LEU A 124 -14.80 -2.26 -17.58
N PHE A 125 -14.06 -2.71 -18.59
CA PHE A 125 -13.96 -4.12 -18.95
C PHE A 125 -12.58 -4.66 -18.58
N PHE A 126 -12.55 -5.90 -18.11
CA PHE A 126 -11.34 -6.69 -17.98
C PHE A 126 -11.44 -7.92 -18.87
N TYR A 127 -10.31 -8.29 -19.48
CA TYR A 127 -10.19 -9.49 -20.30
C TYR A 127 -8.92 -10.25 -19.93
N CYS A 128 -9.08 -11.55 -19.75
CA CYS A 128 -7.99 -12.47 -19.45
C CYS A 128 -7.62 -13.21 -20.74
N LEU A 129 -6.60 -12.70 -21.44
CA LEU A 129 -6.03 -13.38 -22.61
C LEU A 129 -5.20 -14.60 -22.18
N VAL A 130 -4.40 -14.44 -21.11
CA VAL A 130 -3.56 -15.49 -20.53
C VAL A 130 -3.83 -15.53 -19.03
N ALA A 131 -4.34 -16.66 -18.55
CA ALA A 131 -4.57 -16.86 -17.12
C ALA A 131 -3.24 -16.98 -16.37
N SER A 132 -3.13 -16.30 -15.24
CA SER A 132 -1.97 -16.45 -14.36
C SER A 132 -1.90 -17.89 -13.82
N PRO A 133 -0.70 -18.51 -13.74
CA PRO A 133 -0.56 -19.84 -13.16
C PRO A 133 -0.84 -19.87 -11.65
N GLU A 134 -0.58 -18.75 -10.96
CA GLU A 134 -0.85 -18.56 -9.53
C GLU A 134 -1.16 -17.08 -9.27
N GLY A 135 -2.11 -16.79 -8.38
CA GLY A 135 -2.51 -15.43 -8.04
C GLY A 135 -2.97 -14.61 -9.25
N GLY A 136 -2.71 -13.30 -9.20
CA GLY A 136 -3.02 -12.38 -10.31
C GLY A 136 -4.51 -12.09 -10.48
N GLU A 137 -5.37 -12.50 -9.54
CA GLU A 137 -6.80 -12.22 -9.63
C GLU A 137 -7.07 -10.71 -9.49
N THR A 138 -7.97 -10.19 -10.33
CA THR A 138 -8.50 -8.84 -10.15
C THR A 138 -9.56 -8.85 -9.06
N SER A 139 -9.18 -8.42 -7.85
CA SER A 139 -10.10 -8.30 -6.73
C SER A 139 -11.10 -7.16 -6.95
N ILE A 140 -12.39 -7.44 -6.79
CA ILE A 140 -13.48 -6.45 -6.90
C ILE A 140 -14.29 -6.38 -5.61
N VAL A 141 -14.79 -5.18 -5.28
CA VAL A 141 -15.58 -4.93 -4.06
C VAL A 141 -16.67 -3.88 -4.32
N ARG A 142 -17.82 -4.05 -3.66
CA ARG A 142 -18.95 -3.11 -3.72
C ARG A 142 -18.67 -1.88 -2.87
N SER A 143 -18.30 -0.77 -3.51
CA SER A 143 -17.97 0.48 -2.82
C SER A 143 -19.11 1.05 -2.00
N ASP A 144 -20.36 0.87 -2.42
CA ASP A 144 -21.55 1.34 -1.68
C ASP A 144 -21.68 0.63 -0.32
N VAL A 145 -21.39 -0.66 -0.25
CA VAL A 145 -21.38 -1.42 1.01
C VAL A 145 -20.25 -0.95 1.92
N ILE A 146 -19.07 -0.66 1.37
CA ILE A 146 -17.95 -0.14 2.16
C ILE A 146 -18.32 1.20 2.79
N VAL A 147 -18.97 2.10 2.03
CA VAL A 147 -19.43 3.39 2.55
C VAL A 147 -20.44 3.19 3.69
N GLU A 148 -21.46 2.35 3.49
CA GLU A 148 -22.45 2.05 4.54
C GLU A 148 -21.80 1.47 5.81
N GLU A 149 -20.86 0.55 5.68
CA GLU A 149 -20.15 -0.04 6.82
C GLU A 149 -19.22 0.97 7.51
N MET A 150 -18.57 1.85 6.74
CA MET A 150 -17.77 2.93 7.30
C MET A 150 -18.62 3.95 8.06
N GLU A 151 -19.82 4.25 7.56
CA GLU A 151 -20.78 5.13 8.23
C GLU A 151 -21.32 4.51 9.52
N LYS A 152 -21.61 3.21 9.55
CA LYS A 152 -22.00 2.48 10.77
C LYS A 152 -20.89 2.42 11.81
N LYS A 153 -19.64 2.20 11.39
CA LYS A 153 -18.47 2.07 12.28
C LYS A 153 -17.90 3.42 12.72
N ARG A 154 -18.44 4.51 12.20
CA ARG A 154 -17.99 5.84 12.55
C ARG A 154 -18.35 6.13 14.01
N HIS A 155 -17.32 6.24 14.85
CA HIS A 155 -17.41 7.08 16.05
C HIS A 155 -17.87 8.49 15.60
N PRO A 156 -18.67 9.22 16.39
CA PRO A 156 -19.18 10.55 16.02
C PRO A 156 -18.03 11.57 15.98
N PHE A 157 -17.21 11.49 14.95
CA PHE A 157 -16.45 12.61 14.44
C PHE A 157 -17.35 13.22 13.38
N SER A 158 -18.11 14.22 13.78
CA SER A 158 -18.89 15.07 12.89
C SER A 158 -17.96 15.56 11.78
N ILE A 159 -18.22 15.16 10.52
CA ILE A 159 -17.70 15.94 9.40
C ILE A 159 -18.53 17.24 9.44
N PRO A 160 -17.91 18.42 9.58
CA PRO A 160 -18.62 19.66 9.34
C PRO A 160 -19.16 19.62 7.90
N GLU A 161 -20.42 19.99 7.69
CA GLU A 161 -20.97 20.21 6.35
C GLU A 161 -20.22 21.37 5.68
N GLY A 162 -19.07 21.06 5.07
CA GLY A 162 -18.23 21.99 4.33
C GLY A 162 -18.34 21.74 2.84
N SER A 163 -18.23 22.83 2.05
CA SER A 163 -18.27 22.81 0.58
C SER A 163 -17.29 21.78 -0.01
N ASP A 164 -17.55 21.26 -1.22
CA ASP A 164 -16.66 20.31 -1.93
C ASP A 164 -15.19 20.72 -1.96
N ARG A 165 -14.92 22.02 -1.89
CA ARG A 165 -13.56 22.59 -1.81
C ARG A 165 -12.85 22.27 -0.49
N GLU A 166 -13.55 22.30 0.64
CA GLU A 166 -13.02 21.87 1.94
C GLU A 166 -12.82 20.37 2.00
N ARG A 167 -13.75 19.60 1.44
CA ARG A 167 -13.64 18.14 1.32
C ARG A 167 -12.40 17.75 0.51
N SER A 168 -12.18 18.40 -0.64
CA SER A 168 -10.99 18.21 -1.48
C SER A 168 -9.68 18.59 -0.76
N LYS A 169 -9.68 19.67 0.03
CA LYS A 169 -8.52 20.05 0.85
C LYS A 169 -8.20 19.00 1.92
N LEU A 170 -9.21 18.46 2.61
CA LEU A 170 -9.03 17.43 3.63
C LEU A 170 -8.52 16.12 3.03
N VAL A 171 -9.05 15.69 1.89
CA VAL A 171 -8.56 14.50 1.16
C VAL A 171 -7.12 14.70 0.70
N ARG A 172 -6.77 15.89 0.17
CA ARG A 172 -5.38 16.22 -0.19
C ARG A 172 -4.46 16.24 1.02
N ALA A 173 -4.91 16.76 2.16
CA ALA A 173 -4.15 16.74 3.41
C ALA A 173 -3.92 15.31 3.90
N ALA A 174 -4.95 14.46 3.87
CA ALA A 174 -4.85 13.04 4.24
C ALA A 174 -3.89 12.27 3.31
N MET A 175 -4.01 12.46 1.99
CA MET A 175 -3.08 11.90 1.00
C MET A 175 -1.64 12.39 1.20
N ALA A 176 -1.45 13.67 1.53
CA ALA A 176 -0.13 14.21 1.85
C ALA A 176 0.45 13.54 3.10
N THR A 177 -0.37 13.29 4.13
CA THR A 177 0.07 12.57 5.33
C THR A 177 0.37 11.10 5.05
N GLU A 178 -0.37 10.42 4.17
CA GLU A 178 -0.06 9.04 3.78
C GLU A 178 1.24 8.97 2.95
N ARG A 179 1.43 9.88 2.00
CA ARG A 179 2.70 9.99 1.26
C ARG A 179 3.89 10.35 2.14
N GLU A 180 3.68 11.09 3.22
CA GLU A 180 4.73 11.36 4.21
C GLU A 180 5.04 10.09 5.02
N LYS A 181 4.01 9.36 5.48
CA LYS A 181 4.19 8.06 6.16
C LYS A 181 4.89 7.01 5.30
N GLU A 182 4.61 6.99 4.01
CA GLU A 182 5.24 6.08 3.03
C GLU A 182 6.71 6.45 2.83
N ARG A 183 7.02 7.73 2.58
CA ARG A 183 8.42 8.20 2.50
C ARG A 183 9.21 7.94 3.77
N GLU A 184 8.61 8.13 4.95
CA GLU A 184 9.25 7.82 6.22
C GLU A 184 9.51 6.30 6.37
N ALA A 185 8.58 5.45 5.92
CA ALA A 185 8.76 4.00 5.94
C ALA A 185 9.87 3.55 4.97
N GLU A 186 9.97 4.17 3.79
CA GLU A 186 11.06 3.94 2.84
C GLU A 186 12.41 4.36 3.41
N LEU A 187 12.50 5.53 4.05
CA LEU A 187 13.73 6.01 4.71
C LEU A 187 14.17 5.08 5.85
N GLU A 188 13.22 4.63 6.66
CA GLU A 188 13.47 3.68 7.74
C GLU A 188 13.98 2.34 7.18
N SER A 189 13.33 1.83 6.13
CA SER A 189 13.74 0.60 5.41
C SER A 189 15.13 0.73 4.80
N ALA A 190 15.45 1.86 4.18
CA ALA A 190 16.76 2.16 3.63
C ALA A 190 17.84 2.22 4.72
N MET A 191 17.55 2.86 5.87
CA MET A 191 18.46 2.89 7.01
C MET A 191 18.77 1.47 7.51
N TYR A 192 17.75 0.64 7.70
CA TYR A 192 17.96 -0.75 8.12
C TYR A 192 18.76 -1.54 7.10
N THR A 193 18.42 -1.44 5.81
CA THR A 193 19.14 -2.10 4.73
C THR A 193 20.63 -1.72 4.73
N ASN A 194 20.93 -0.43 4.90
CA ASN A 194 22.31 0.03 5.03
C ASN A 194 23.01 -0.52 6.27
N CYS A 195 22.33 -0.60 7.42
CA CYS A 195 22.90 -1.23 8.61
C CYS A 195 23.16 -2.74 8.42
N LEU A 196 22.28 -3.47 7.72
CA LEU A 196 22.50 -4.87 7.36
C LEU A 196 23.73 -5.04 6.48
N LEU A 197 23.94 -4.15 5.50
CA LEU A 197 25.15 -4.13 4.67
C LEU A 197 26.43 -3.89 5.49
N LEU A 198 26.32 -3.14 6.59
CA LEU A 198 27.41 -2.92 7.54
C LEU A 198 27.61 -4.09 8.52
N GLY A 199 26.82 -5.18 8.40
CA GLY A 199 26.93 -6.37 9.22
C GLY A 199 26.08 -6.36 10.49
N LEU A 200 25.00 -5.56 10.54
CA LEU A 200 24.06 -5.59 11.66
C LEU A 200 23.38 -6.97 11.74
N ASP A 201 23.57 -7.67 12.85
CA ASP A 201 22.79 -8.87 13.17
C ASP A 201 21.38 -8.47 13.63
N PRO A 202 20.32 -8.88 12.91
CA PRO A 202 18.94 -8.56 13.27
C PRO A 202 18.51 -9.12 14.64
N ALA A 203 19.17 -10.16 15.14
CA ALA A 203 18.91 -10.69 16.48
C ALA A 203 19.20 -9.66 17.58
N VAL A 204 20.13 -8.72 17.33
CA VAL A 204 20.47 -7.63 18.26
C VAL A 204 19.29 -6.67 18.44
N LEU A 205 18.45 -6.50 17.42
CA LEU A 205 17.26 -5.63 17.48
C LEU A 205 16.02 -6.34 18.06
N GLY A 206 16.12 -7.63 18.41
CA GLY A 206 15.03 -8.40 19.00
C GLY A 206 13.87 -8.66 18.03
N PHE A 207 14.12 -8.68 16.73
CA PHE A 207 13.09 -9.03 15.76
C PHE A 207 12.72 -10.52 15.87
N PRO A 208 11.45 -10.88 16.10
CA PRO A 208 11.04 -12.27 15.98
C PRO A 208 11.18 -12.71 14.52
N ALA A 209 11.61 -13.96 14.31
CA ALA A 209 11.63 -14.56 12.98
C ALA A 209 10.21 -14.50 12.38
N GLY A 210 10.07 -13.89 11.20
CA GLY A 210 8.82 -13.89 10.46
C GLY A 210 8.48 -15.30 9.95
N ALA A 211 7.25 -15.51 9.48
CA ALA A 211 6.76 -16.79 8.95
C ALA A 211 7.55 -17.35 7.73
N GLY A 212 8.57 -16.64 7.24
CA GLY A 212 9.50 -17.06 6.19
C GLY A 212 10.96 -17.23 6.64
N GLY A 213 11.25 -17.34 7.94
CA GLY A 213 12.58 -17.71 8.45
C GLY A 213 13.66 -16.62 8.37
N GLY A 214 13.33 -15.42 7.90
CA GLY A 214 14.20 -14.25 7.90
C GLY A 214 13.67 -13.11 8.79
N PRO A 215 14.56 -12.32 9.42
CA PRO A 215 14.17 -11.09 10.12
C PRO A 215 13.71 -10.04 9.11
N SER A 216 12.43 -9.66 9.19
CA SER A 216 11.83 -8.60 8.36
C SER A 216 11.66 -7.34 9.21
N PRO A 217 12.30 -6.20 8.85
CA PRO A 217 12.04 -4.94 9.52
C PRO A 217 10.60 -4.50 9.20
N ARG A 218 9.74 -4.43 10.22
CA ARG A 218 8.42 -3.80 10.09
C ARG A 218 8.60 -2.28 10.07
N ALA A 219 7.93 -1.59 9.15
CA ALA A 219 7.91 -0.13 9.14
C ALA A 219 7.28 0.43 10.43
N GLY A 220 7.89 1.46 11.01
CA GLY A 220 7.30 2.27 12.08
C GLY A 220 7.95 2.17 13.46
N PHE A 221 9.15 1.58 13.61
CA PHE A 221 9.78 1.42 14.92
C PHE A 221 10.33 2.73 15.50
N PHE A 222 10.62 3.72 14.64
CA PHE A 222 11.06 5.06 15.05
C PHE A 222 9.95 6.13 14.94
N ARG A 223 8.69 5.74 14.64
CA ARG A 223 7.52 6.65 14.64
C ARG A 223 7.18 7.19 16.03
N HIS A 224 7.57 6.46 17.06
CA HIS A 224 7.46 6.86 18.45
C HIS A 224 8.82 6.75 19.12
N SER A 225 8.99 7.44 20.25
CA SER A 225 10.23 7.38 21.01
C SER A 225 10.56 5.95 21.43
N ASN A 226 11.58 5.36 20.80
CA ASN A 226 12.04 4.00 21.05
C ASN A 226 13.51 3.99 21.51
N PRO A 227 13.77 4.39 22.76
CA PRO A 227 15.13 4.56 23.25
C PRO A 227 15.93 3.26 23.26
N LYS A 228 15.29 2.13 23.56
CA LYS A 228 15.96 0.82 23.62
C LYS A 228 16.53 0.41 22.27
N MET A 229 15.74 0.55 21.20
CA MET A 229 16.19 0.23 19.85
C MET A 229 17.25 1.23 19.36
N GLY A 230 17.09 2.51 19.68
CA GLY A 230 18.10 3.51 19.36
C GLY A 230 19.44 3.25 20.06
N GLU A 231 19.42 2.80 21.31
CA GLU A 231 20.63 2.39 22.05
C GLU A 231 21.33 1.21 21.36
N GLN A 232 20.58 0.22 20.88
CA GLN A 232 21.13 -0.92 20.13
C GLN A 232 21.77 -0.51 18.81
N LEU A 233 21.11 0.36 18.03
CA LEU A 233 21.68 0.87 16.79
C LEU A 233 22.93 1.72 17.02
N LEU A 234 22.92 2.59 18.04
CA LEU A 234 24.07 3.42 18.37
C LEU A 234 25.26 2.57 18.82
N TYR A 235 25.02 1.54 19.63
CA TYR A 235 26.08 0.60 20.02
C TYR A 235 26.67 -0.11 18.79
N PHE A 236 25.81 -0.61 17.89
CA PHE A 236 26.25 -1.25 16.65
C PHE A 236 27.10 -0.30 15.79
N LEU A 237 26.57 0.87 15.42
CA LEU A 237 27.22 1.83 14.53
C LEU A 237 28.57 2.30 15.08
N LEU A 238 28.64 2.59 16.38
CA LEU A 238 29.89 3.00 17.02
C LEU A 238 30.88 1.84 17.14
N SER A 239 30.41 0.61 17.33
CA SER A 239 31.24 -0.60 17.31
C SER A 239 31.83 -0.88 15.94
N THR A 240 31.05 -0.70 14.87
CA THR A 240 31.57 -0.78 13.50
C THR A 240 32.60 0.32 13.19
N LEU A 241 32.40 1.54 13.71
CA LEU A 241 33.31 2.65 13.43
C LEU A 241 34.63 2.57 14.22
N ARG A 242 34.55 2.18 15.50
CA ARG A 242 35.69 2.23 16.43
C ARG A 242 36.43 0.90 16.58
N GLY A 243 35.81 -0.18 16.10
CA GLY A 243 36.29 -1.54 16.27
C GLY A 243 35.85 -2.16 17.60
N PRO A 244 35.78 -3.50 17.67
CA PRO A 244 35.20 -4.24 18.78
C PRO A 244 35.97 -4.07 20.10
N GLU A 245 37.30 -4.02 20.06
CA GLU A 245 38.13 -3.87 21.26
C GLU A 245 37.94 -2.52 21.94
N GLN A 246 37.92 -1.44 21.14
CA GLN A 246 37.74 -0.09 21.68
C GLN A 246 36.32 0.11 22.19
N SER A 247 35.32 -0.40 21.47
CA SER A 247 33.93 -0.29 21.92
C SER A 247 33.64 -1.12 23.16
N ALA A 248 34.26 -2.30 23.32
CA ALA A 248 34.16 -3.06 24.56
C ALA A 248 34.68 -2.27 25.77
N LYS A 249 35.79 -1.51 25.59
CA LYS A 249 36.31 -0.62 26.64
C LYS A 249 35.42 0.60 26.86
N ASP A 250 34.94 1.22 25.78
CA ASP A 250 34.11 2.42 25.87
C ASP A 250 32.78 2.14 26.59
N PHE A 251 32.20 0.94 26.40
CA PHE A 251 30.89 0.57 26.94
C PHE A 251 30.92 -0.48 28.06
N GLU A 252 32.09 -0.84 28.59
CA GLU A 252 32.32 -1.95 29.54
C GLU A 252 31.32 -2.00 30.71
N LYS A 253 30.97 -0.83 31.26
CA LYS A 253 30.13 -0.73 32.47
C LYS A 253 28.64 -0.53 32.19
N VAL A 254 28.28 -0.30 30.93
CA VAL A 254 26.92 0.11 30.53
C VAL A 254 26.28 -0.82 29.52
N TRP A 255 27.03 -1.72 28.90
CA TRP A 255 26.53 -2.64 27.88
C TRP A 255 26.68 -4.11 28.30
N PRO A 256 25.63 -4.94 28.21
CA PRO A 256 24.25 -4.60 27.81
C PRO A 256 23.54 -3.70 28.82
N ILE A 257 22.54 -2.95 28.35
CA ILE A 257 21.76 -2.03 29.20
C ILE A 257 20.61 -2.79 29.85
N PHE A 258 20.57 -2.81 31.19
CA PHE A 258 19.54 -3.47 31.99
C PHE A 258 18.65 -2.47 32.76
N ASP A 259 19.18 -1.29 33.08
CA ASP A 259 18.47 -0.29 33.86
C ASP A 259 18.61 1.16 33.33
N SER A 260 17.81 2.05 33.91
CA SER A 260 17.74 3.47 33.50
C SER A 260 18.99 4.29 33.83
N GLY A 261 19.79 3.85 34.82
CA GLY A 261 21.09 4.41 35.17
C GLY A 261 22.11 4.09 34.08
N GLN A 262 22.24 2.81 33.73
CA GLN A 262 23.10 2.36 32.62
C GLN A 262 22.73 3.03 31.30
N SER A 263 21.43 3.14 31.00
CA SER A 263 20.92 3.86 29.82
C SER A 263 21.34 5.34 29.80
N ARG A 264 21.36 6.01 30.96
CA ARG A 264 21.81 7.41 31.07
C ARG A 264 23.31 7.54 30.84
N ASP A 265 24.10 6.64 31.40
CA ASP A 265 25.55 6.67 31.28
C ASP A 265 26.00 6.25 29.87
N PHE A 266 25.34 5.28 29.25
CA PHE A 266 25.49 4.93 27.84
C PHE A 266 25.35 6.16 26.93
N ARG A 267 24.27 6.95 27.09
CA ARG A 267 24.08 8.16 26.29
C ARG A 267 25.17 9.21 26.49
N LYS A 268 25.74 9.34 27.71
CA LYS A 268 26.86 10.26 27.96
C LYS A 268 28.12 9.80 27.21
N ILE A 269 28.40 8.50 27.20
CA ILE A 269 29.54 7.91 26.48
C ILE A 269 29.37 8.14 24.98
N VAL A 270 28.19 7.84 24.43
CA VAL A 270 27.86 8.10 23.02
C VAL A 270 28.07 9.58 22.66
N GLN A 271 27.55 10.51 23.45
CA GLN A 271 27.75 11.94 23.20
C GLN A 271 29.24 12.33 23.26
N GLY A 272 30.01 11.77 24.20
CA GLY A 272 31.45 12.00 24.28
C GLY A 272 32.19 11.52 23.04
N ILE A 273 31.81 10.35 22.49
CA ILE A 273 32.37 9.82 21.24
C ILE A 273 32.01 10.73 20.07
N ILE A 274 30.75 11.15 19.93
CA ILE A 274 30.31 12.08 18.87
C ILE A 274 31.12 13.37 18.92
N ASN A 275 31.23 14.00 20.09
CA ASN A 275 31.98 15.26 20.26
C ASN A 275 33.46 15.09 19.87
N LYS A 276 34.06 13.94 20.17
CA LYS A 276 35.45 13.64 19.77
C LYS A 276 35.58 13.47 18.25
N LEU A 277 34.64 12.80 17.61
CA LEU A 277 34.65 12.64 16.15
C LEU A 277 34.41 13.98 15.44
N GLU A 278 33.53 14.83 15.97
CA GLU A 278 33.30 16.19 15.47
C GLU A 278 34.56 17.07 15.62
N SER A 279 35.28 16.98 16.75
CA SER A 279 36.52 17.76 16.95
C SER A 279 37.66 17.30 16.05
N GLN A 280 37.66 16.02 15.66
CA GLN A 280 38.60 15.43 14.71
C GLN A 280 38.21 15.67 13.24
N GLY A 281 37.04 16.28 12.98
CA GLY A 281 36.53 16.48 11.62
C GLY A 281 36.00 15.22 10.94
N ALA A 282 35.89 14.10 11.67
CA ALA A 282 35.35 12.84 11.15
C ALA A 282 33.81 12.86 11.04
N LEU A 283 33.15 13.76 11.77
CA LEU A 283 31.71 14.03 11.66
C LEU A 283 31.45 15.53 11.50
N PRO A 284 30.40 15.92 10.74
CA PRO A 284 29.94 17.31 10.72
C PRO A 284 29.40 17.70 12.11
N ARG A 285 29.61 18.96 12.50
CA ARG A 285 29.09 19.48 13.78
C ARG A 285 27.57 19.40 13.83
N SER A 286 27.06 18.77 14.89
CA SER A 286 25.64 18.63 15.15
C SER A 286 25.22 19.46 16.38
N ASN A 287 23.96 19.88 16.45
CA ASN A 287 23.37 20.46 17.67
C ASN A 287 22.86 19.36 18.63
N SER A 288 23.39 18.15 18.54
CA SER A 288 22.93 17.00 19.33
C SER A 288 23.26 17.21 20.81
N ARG A 289 22.31 16.88 21.69
CA ARG A 289 22.49 16.87 23.14
C ARG A 289 22.28 15.46 23.65
N VAL A 290 22.78 15.15 24.85
CA VAL A 290 22.52 13.86 25.52
C VAL A 290 21.01 13.57 25.60
N SER A 291 20.17 14.60 25.77
CA SER A 291 18.71 14.47 25.77
C SER A 291 18.13 14.08 24.42
N SER A 292 18.78 14.44 23.31
CA SER A 292 18.36 14.07 21.95
C SER A 292 18.48 12.56 21.73
N LEU A 293 19.44 11.90 22.40
CA LEU A 293 19.61 10.45 22.38
C LEU A 293 18.56 9.70 23.21
N ALA A 294 17.75 10.39 24.01
CA ALA A 294 16.72 9.76 24.84
C ALA A 294 15.38 9.58 24.12
N THR A 295 15.19 10.23 22.97
CA THR A 295 13.91 10.23 22.24
C THR A 295 13.94 9.48 20.92
N CYS A 296 15.11 9.02 20.46
CA CYS A 296 15.35 8.22 19.23
C CYS A 296 14.18 8.23 18.23
N CYS A 297 13.89 9.41 17.70
CA CYS A 297 12.82 9.68 16.74
C CYS A 297 13.30 10.78 15.78
N GLY A 298 12.86 10.72 14.52
CA GLY A 298 13.19 11.72 13.51
C GLY A 298 12.30 12.97 13.63
N PRO A 299 12.73 14.13 13.09
CA PRO A 299 11.81 15.25 12.83
C PRO A 299 10.81 14.85 11.73
N SER A 300 9.55 15.31 11.82
CA SER A 300 8.68 15.31 10.64
C SER A 300 9.31 16.21 9.58
N LEU A 301 9.19 15.82 8.30
CA LEU A 301 9.77 16.56 7.18
C LEU A 301 9.14 17.96 7.00
N ASP A 302 8.07 18.29 7.75
CA ASP A 302 7.39 19.59 7.71
C ASP A 302 7.98 20.68 8.63
N GLY A 303 9.01 20.39 9.44
CA GLY A 303 9.68 21.38 10.29
C GLY A 303 8.81 21.96 11.43
N ARG A 304 7.63 21.38 11.73
CA ARG A 304 6.85 21.81 12.90
C ARG A 304 7.43 21.23 14.19
N ARG A 305 7.92 22.14 15.03
CA ARG A 305 8.50 21.86 16.34
C ARG A 305 7.51 21.14 17.27
N GLN A 306 8.07 20.15 17.97
CA GLN A 306 7.70 19.61 19.28
C GLN A 306 6.33 18.92 19.41
N TRP A 307 6.40 17.60 19.58
CA TRP A 307 5.46 16.88 20.42
C TRP A 307 5.46 17.50 21.81
N SER A 308 4.41 18.27 22.11
CA SER A 308 4.11 18.68 23.46
C SER A 308 3.99 17.41 24.32
N ARG A 309 4.70 17.41 25.44
CA ARG A 309 4.56 16.41 26.50
C ARG A 309 3.07 16.23 26.80
N ARG A 310 2.47 15.11 26.37
CA ARG A 310 1.30 14.57 27.06
C ARG A 310 1.78 14.21 28.47
N ARG A 311 1.64 15.16 29.39
CA ARG A 311 1.66 14.86 30.82
C ARG A 311 0.54 13.86 31.04
N ARG A 312 0.89 12.75 31.70
CA ARG A 312 -0.07 11.88 32.36
C ARG A 312 -0.97 12.74 33.26
N MET A 313 -2.27 12.65 33.03
CA MET A 313 -3.29 12.54 34.08
C MET A 313 -4.19 11.39 33.66
#